data_AF-A0A9P6ZVM7-F1
#
_entry.id   AF-A0A9P6ZVM7-F1
#
_cell.length_a   1.000
_cell.length_b   1.000
_cell.length_c   1.000
_cell.angle_alpha   90.00
_cell.angle_beta   90.00
_cell.angle_gamma   90.00
#
_symmetry.space_group_name_H-M   'P 1'
#
loop_
_entity.id
_entity.type
_entity.pdbx_description
1 polymer ?
#
loop_
_entity_poly.entity_id
_entity_poly.type
_entity_poly.pdbx_seq_one_letter_code
_entity_poly.pdbx_strand_id
1 'polypeptide(L)'
;MSPSRFHEHLTSGLDSDVNLPTSPPQPSKGKMPDNHRVDVMAQIRAATMTPSPLKELLKDPAVINTLHNADGKKSRRQSSSSQHREPHYSASTLISLVVAEEEKQVHHLRSTLRSTGDRLDQEMRRAKQAESKAEFAELRARELTVRISAAETGKRYAELDAERVNEDMRRHQMRIESLEKQVTKLQADIRVLERQRNEADESASRARDTARKFQIELSKQQTKDKVIEEGPIYGRKKWFVTGHNEGWDAGHAEGFDDGREDGFEEGRQYGIREGRESGFKQGRKMGWREGFENGREHGRHEERQLALHGFEEVDENDHTAQKKARPLNERMQRSLSPAQLGPVWLKRPVP
;
A
#
# COMPACT_ATOMS: atom_id res chain seq x y z
N MET A 1 -24.94 -6.91 8.33
CA MET A 1 -23.65 -6.67 8.99
C MET A 1 -23.92 -6.53 10.47
N SER A 2 -23.31 -7.36 11.31
CA SER A 2 -23.62 -7.42 12.75
C SER A 2 -23.06 -6.21 13.49
N PRO A 3 -23.79 -5.61 14.47
CA PRO A 3 -23.24 -4.55 15.30
C PRO A 3 -22.11 -5.09 16.19
N SER A 4 -21.12 -4.25 16.45
CA SER A 4 -19.79 -4.67 16.94
C SER A 4 -19.80 -5.07 18.42
N ARG A 5 -19.16 -6.21 18.71
CA ARG A 5 -18.99 -6.82 20.05
C ARG A 5 -17.92 -6.12 20.90
N PHE A 6 -17.86 -4.78 20.84
CA PHE A 6 -16.76 -3.98 21.39
C PHE A 6 -17.17 -3.01 22.52
N HIS A 7 -18.46 -2.91 22.84
CA HIS A 7 -18.96 -1.97 23.87
C HIS A 7 -19.21 -2.58 25.25
N GLU A 8 -19.16 -3.91 25.41
CA GLU A 8 -19.48 -4.59 26.69
C GLU A 8 -18.31 -4.64 27.70
N HIS A 9 -17.13 -4.13 27.35
CA HIS A 9 -15.90 -4.27 28.17
C HIS A 9 -15.41 -2.98 28.86
N LEU A 10 -16.19 -1.90 28.84
CA LEU A 10 -15.79 -0.61 29.45
C LEU A 10 -16.67 -0.16 30.63
N THR A 11 -17.62 -0.97 31.09
CA THR A 11 -18.55 -0.62 32.19
C THR A 11 -18.66 -1.68 33.30
N SER A 12 -17.84 -2.73 33.29
CA SER A 12 -17.96 -3.89 34.20
C SER A 12 -16.71 -4.15 35.06
N GLY A 13 -15.92 -3.11 35.35
CA GLY A 13 -14.59 -3.23 35.96
C GLY A 13 -14.34 -2.37 37.21
N LEU A 14 -15.40 -1.84 37.85
CA LEU A 14 -15.31 -1.01 39.05
C LEU A 14 -16.36 -1.40 40.11
N ASP A 15 -16.56 -2.70 40.33
CA ASP A 15 -17.14 -3.16 41.59
C ASP A 15 -16.06 -3.04 42.69
N SER A 16 -16.35 -2.18 43.65
CA SER A 16 -15.39 -1.65 44.61
C SER A 16 -15.23 -2.54 45.84
N ASP A 17 -14.57 -3.70 45.69
CA ASP A 17 -14.11 -4.53 46.82
C ASP A 17 -12.79 -4.01 47.42
N VAL A 18 -12.75 -2.71 47.73
CA VAL A 18 -11.81 -2.18 48.71
C VAL A 18 -12.48 -2.28 50.07
N ASN A 19 -12.08 -3.29 50.85
CA ASN A 19 -12.41 -3.39 52.27
C ASN A 19 -11.93 -2.14 53.00
N LEU A 20 -12.80 -1.12 53.13
CA LEU A 20 -12.59 -0.02 54.06
C LEU A 20 -12.53 -0.64 55.46
N PRO A 21 -11.43 -0.46 56.23
CA PRO A 21 -11.51 -0.71 57.65
C PRO A 21 -12.58 0.22 58.23
N THR A 22 -13.58 -0.42 58.83
CA THR A 22 -14.69 0.16 59.58
C THR A 22 -14.33 1.46 60.30
N SER A 23 -15.30 2.39 60.32
CA SER A 23 -15.29 3.68 61.00
C SER A 23 -14.44 3.73 62.27
N PRO A 24 -13.71 4.83 62.53
CA PRO A 24 -12.91 4.94 63.76
C PRO A 24 -13.79 4.62 64.96
N PRO A 25 -13.34 3.76 65.89
CA PRO A 25 -14.17 3.33 67.00
C PRO A 25 -14.64 4.58 67.72
N GLN A 26 -15.97 4.77 67.78
CA GLN A 26 -16.53 5.86 68.57
C GLN A 26 -15.92 5.77 69.96
N PRO A 27 -15.50 6.90 70.57
CA PRO A 27 -14.91 6.88 71.89
C PRO A 27 -15.95 6.21 72.79
N SER A 28 -15.65 4.97 73.19
CA SER A 28 -16.47 4.29 74.15
C SER A 28 -16.54 5.25 75.32
N LYS A 29 -17.76 5.59 75.74
CA LYS A 29 -17.97 6.34 76.98
C LYS A 29 -17.50 5.40 78.07
N GLY A 30 -16.18 5.42 78.30
CA GLY A 30 -15.49 4.77 79.38
C GLY A 30 -16.11 5.37 80.61
N LYS A 31 -17.12 4.66 81.11
CA LYS A 31 -17.82 4.98 82.34
C LYS A 31 -16.76 4.86 83.41
N MET A 32 -16.10 5.98 83.69
CA MET A 32 -15.13 6.08 84.77
C MET A 32 -15.81 5.45 85.98
N PRO A 33 -15.17 4.50 86.68
CA PRO A 33 -15.78 3.90 87.84
C PRO A 33 -15.85 4.98 88.93
N ASP A 34 -16.96 5.73 88.96
CA ASP A 34 -17.34 6.69 90.00
C ASP A 34 -17.71 6.00 91.33
N ASN A 35 -17.20 4.79 91.54
CA ASN A 35 -17.27 4.06 92.79
C ASN A 35 -15.92 4.19 93.49
N HIS A 36 -15.95 4.75 94.71
CA HIS A 36 -14.79 4.97 95.59
C HIS A 36 -13.88 6.17 95.24
N ARG A 37 -14.49 7.25 94.74
CA ARG A 37 -14.17 8.58 95.30
C ARG A 37 -14.84 8.75 96.66
N VAL A 38 -14.42 7.94 97.62
CA VAL A 38 -14.34 8.45 98.99
C VAL A 38 -13.40 9.64 98.89
N ASP A 39 -13.91 10.86 99.08
CA ASP A 39 -13.08 12.05 98.95
C ASP A 39 -12.04 11.99 100.07
N VAL A 40 -10.83 11.54 99.74
CA VAL A 40 -9.76 11.38 100.73
C VAL A 40 -9.35 12.74 101.26
N MET A 41 -9.56 13.83 100.51
CA MET A 41 -9.44 15.18 101.03
C MET A 41 -10.57 15.51 102.01
N ALA A 42 -11.78 14.98 101.85
CA ALA A 42 -12.83 15.08 102.88
C ALA A 42 -12.50 14.24 104.12
N GLN A 43 -11.87 13.07 103.98
CA GLN A 43 -11.40 12.27 105.12
C GLN A 43 -10.26 12.96 105.87
N ILE A 44 -9.27 13.51 105.15
CA ILE A 44 -8.19 14.30 105.73
C ILE A 44 -8.75 15.57 106.38
N ARG A 45 -9.69 16.28 105.75
CA ARG A 45 -10.40 17.41 106.36
C ARG A 45 -11.17 16.97 107.62
N ALA A 46 -11.92 15.87 107.59
CA ALA A 46 -12.63 15.38 108.76
C ALA A 46 -11.67 15.07 109.92
N ALA A 47 -10.61 14.30 109.66
CA ALA A 47 -9.62 13.90 110.66
C ALA A 47 -8.69 15.03 111.14
N THR A 48 -8.64 16.18 110.44
CA THR A 48 -7.93 17.39 110.90
C THR A 48 -8.85 18.43 111.54
N MET A 49 -10.17 18.36 111.28
CA MET A 49 -11.18 19.22 111.91
C MET A 49 -11.83 18.58 113.15
N THR A 50 -11.71 17.27 113.34
CA THR A 50 -12.04 16.62 114.62
C THR A 50 -11.19 17.21 115.74
N PRO A 51 -11.78 17.57 116.91
CA PRO A 51 -10.99 18.01 118.05
C PRO A 51 -10.04 16.89 118.47
N SER A 52 -8.78 17.22 118.74
CA SER A 52 -7.82 16.22 119.19
C SER A 52 -8.28 15.64 120.55
N PRO A 53 -8.16 14.33 120.81
CA PRO A 53 -8.59 13.75 122.07
C PRO A 53 -7.86 14.34 123.30
N LEU A 54 -6.64 14.89 123.16
CA LEU A 54 -6.02 15.73 124.21
C LEU A 54 -6.83 17.01 124.49
N LYS A 55 -7.31 17.69 123.44
CA LYS A 55 -8.14 18.90 123.53
C LYS A 55 -9.56 18.62 124.04
N GLU A 56 -10.02 17.38 123.97
CA GLU A 56 -11.27 16.92 124.56
C GLU A 56 -11.07 16.55 126.04
N LEU A 57 -10.03 15.76 126.37
CA LEU A 57 -9.63 15.43 127.73
C LEU A 57 -9.38 16.68 128.61
N LEU A 58 -8.77 17.73 128.03
CA LEU A 58 -8.50 19.00 128.72
C LEU A 58 -9.74 19.89 128.92
N LYS A 59 -10.92 19.50 128.42
CA LYS A 59 -12.19 20.19 128.71
C LYS A 59 -12.95 19.56 129.88
N ASP A 60 -12.69 18.30 130.20
CA ASP A 60 -13.42 17.59 131.25
C ASP A 60 -12.93 18.00 132.66
N PRO A 61 -13.76 18.67 133.48
CA PRO A 61 -13.35 19.14 134.81
C PRO A 61 -13.00 17.99 135.77
N ALA A 62 -13.56 16.80 135.53
CA ALA A 62 -13.23 15.59 136.30
C ALA A 62 -11.76 15.17 136.11
N VAL A 63 -11.21 15.27 134.89
CA VAL A 63 -9.83 14.86 134.60
C VAL A 63 -8.83 15.89 135.11
N ILE A 64 -9.15 17.18 135.01
CA ILE A 64 -8.33 18.25 135.59
C ILE A 64 -8.18 18.03 137.11
N ASN A 65 -9.25 17.65 137.81
CA ASN A 65 -9.21 17.34 139.24
C ASN A 65 -8.41 16.06 139.56
N THR A 66 -8.44 15.01 138.73
CA THR A 66 -7.60 13.82 138.98
C THR A 66 -6.12 14.05 138.70
N LEU A 67 -5.79 14.93 137.75
CA LEU A 67 -4.42 15.40 137.51
C LEU A 67 -3.91 16.24 138.70
N HIS A 68 -4.70 17.22 139.14
CA HIS A 68 -4.34 18.10 140.26
C HIS A 68 -4.16 17.33 141.59
N ASN A 69 -4.93 16.25 141.80
CA ASN A 69 -4.85 15.44 143.01
C ASN A 69 -3.75 14.35 142.96
N ALA A 70 -3.13 14.09 141.81
CA ALA A 70 -2.08 13.07 141.67
C ALA A 70 -0.76 13.48 142.37
N ASP A 71 -0.48 14.78 142.47
CA ASP A 71 0.68 15.32 143.20
C ASP A 71 0.46 15.42 144.73
N GLY A 72 -0.73 15.07 145.22
CA GLY A 72 -1.08 15.03 146.64
C GLY A 72 -0.49 13.83 147.39
N LYS A 73 0.64 14.03 148.08
CA LYS A 73 1.26 13.00 148.94
C LYS A 73 0.30 12.44 150.01
N LYS A 74 0.30 11.10 150.14
CA LYS A 74 -0.04 10.28 151.33
C LYS A 74 -1.08 10.85 152.32
N SER A 75 -2.25 10.23 152.40
CA SER A 75 -2.99 10.14 153.66
C SER A 75 -3.56 8.75 153.95
N ARG A 76 -3.26 8.31 155.18
CA ARG A 76 -3.86 7.34 156.10
C ARG A 76 -5.07 6.49 155.65
N ARG A 77 -4.96 5.19 155.94
CA ARG A 77 -6.03 4.16 156.00
C ARG A 77 -7.34 4.68 156.62
N GLN A 78 -8.46 4.28 156.02
CA GLN A 78 -9.53 3.60 156.76
C GLN A 78 -10.34 2.67 155.85
N SER A 79 -10.70 1.50 156.38
CA SER A 79 -11.50 0.48 155.70
C SER A 79 -12.98 0.70 155.95
N SER A 80 -13.77 0.75 154.88
CA SER A 80 -15.21 0.43 154.96
C SER A 80 -15.62 -0.36 153.71
N SER A 81 -16.65 -1.19 153.89
CA SER A 81 -17.00 -2.27 152.97
C SER A 81 -17.99 -1.83 151.90
N SER A 82 -17.88 -2.47 150.73
CA SER A 82 -18.94 -2.69 149.74
C SER A 82 -19.74 -1.46 149.25
N GLN A 83 -19.35 -0.92 148.09
CA GLN A 83 -20.26 -0.65 146.97
C GLN A 83 -19.47 -0.42 145.67
N HIS A 84 -20.18 -0.55 144.53
CA HIS A 84 -19.76 -0.34 143.13
C HIS A 84 -18.27 -0.01 142.87
N ARG A 85 -17.53 -0.99 142.34
CA ARG A 85 -16.16 -0.80 141.87
C ARG A 85 -16.16 -0.21 140.46
N GLU A 86 -16.55 1.05 140.35
CA GLU A 86 -16.24 1.84 139.15
C GLU A 86 -14.72 1.81 138.91
N PRO A 87 -14.25 1.55 137.68
CA PRO A 87 -12.83 1.57 137.37
C PRO A 87 -12.31 3.02 137.42
N HIS A 88 -11.82 3.45 138.57
CA HIS A 88 -11.07 4.71 138.70
C HIS A 88 -9.74 4.60 137.93
N TYR A 89 -9.76 4.97 136.65
CA TYR A 89 -8.55 5.11 135.84
C TYR A 89 -7.64 6.19 136.45
N SER A 90 -6.38 5.82 136.72
CA SER A 90 -5.38 6.79 137.16
C SER A 90 -5.15 7.85 136.07
N ALA A 91 -4.88 9.08 136.46
CA ALA A 91 -4.65 10.17 135.52
C ALA A 91 -3.49 9.87 134.53
N SER A 92 -2.47 9.11 134.97
CA SER A 92 -1.42 8.58 134.09
C SER A 92 -1.97 7.59 133.06
N THR A 93 -2.90 6.70 133.43
CA THR A 93 -3.54 5.76 132.50
C THR A 93 -4.41 6.47 131.48
N LEU A 94 -5.13 7.53 131.90
CA LEU A 94 -5.93 8.37 131.01
C LEU A 94 -5.06 9.14 130.01
N ILE A 95 -3.94 9.74 130.47
CA ILE A 95 -2.97 10.38 129.57
C ILE A 95 -2.40 9.36 128.58
N SER A 96 -1.93 8.19 129.05
CA SER A 96 -1.37 7.17 128.15
C SER A 96 -2.38 6.66 127.12
N LEU A 97 -3.65 6.51 127.48
CA LEU A 97 -4.71 6.12 126.55
C LEU A 97 -4.96 7.20 125.49
N VAL A 98 -5.00 8.47 125.89
CA VAL A 98 -5.22 9.61 124.98
C VAL A 98 -4.02 9.84 124.08
N VAL A 99 -2.79 9.73 124.59
CA VAL A 99 -1.57 9.78 123.76
C VAL A 99 -1.57 8.64 122.74
N ALA A 100 -1.94 7.42 123.12
CA ALA A 100 -2.04 6.30 122.18
C ALA A 100 -3.12 6.52 121.09
N GLU A 101 -4.23 7.20 121.42
CA GLU A 101 -5.27 7.53 120.44
C GLU A 101 -4.84 8.69 119.51
N GLU A 102 -4.12 9.71 120.01
CA GLU A 102 -3.46 10.74 119.18
C GLU A 102 -2.43 10.11 118.22
N GLU A 103 -1.55 9.23 118.73
CA GLU A 103 -0.57 8.51 117.91
C GLU A 103 -1.25 7.70 116.80
N LYS A 104 -2.34 7.00 117.14
CA LYS A 104 -3.18 6.26 116.18
C LYS A 104 -3.82 7.18 115.12
N GLN A 105 -4.28 8.37 115.50
CA GLN A 105 -4.79 9.37 114.54
C GLN A 105 -3.68 9.89 113.62
N VAL A 106 -2.49 10.20 114.15
CA VAL A 106 -1.33 10.63 113.36
C VAL A 106 -0.86 9.51 112.42
N HIS A 107 -0.85 8.26 112.88
CA HIS A 107 -0.54 7.09 112.05
C HIS A 107 -1.58 6.87 110.94
N HIS A 108 -2.87 7.07 111.24
CA HIS A 108 -3.94 7.02 110.24
C HIS A 108 -3.75 8.11 109.17
N LEU A 109 -3.58 9.38 109.58
CA LEU A 109 -3.32 10.51 108.68
C LEU A 109 -2.08 10.28 107.81
N ARG A 110 -0.99 9.77 108.38
CA ARG A 110 0.24 9.43 107.64
C ARG A 110 0.02 8.29 106.64
N SER A 111 -0.82 7.32 106.97
CA SER A 111 -1.21 6.23 106.07
C SER A 111 -2.08 6.75 104.91
N THR A 112 -3.08 7.59 105.19
CA THR A 112 -3.92 8.21 104.15
C THR A 112 -3.13 9.14 103.25
N LEU A 113 -2.19 9.93 103.79
CA LEU A 113 -1.34 10.81 102.97
C LEU A 113 -0.42 10.00 102.04
N ARG A 114 0.17 8.91 102.53
CA ARG A 114 0.95 7.98 101.70
C ARG A 114 0.11 7.38 100.59
N SER A 115 -1.06 6.82 100.89
CA SER A 115 -1.92 6.22 99.86
C SER A 115 -2.47 7.24 98.87
N THR A 116 -2.67 8.51 99.26
CA THR A 116 -2.95 9.60 98.29
C THR A 116 -1.76 9.95 97.43
N GLY A 117 -0.54 9.89 97.95
CA GLY A 117 0.70 10.07 97.19
C GLY A 117 0.88 8.96 96.15
N ASP A 118 0.77 7.70 96.56
CA ASP A 118 0.85 6.53 95.68
C ASP A 118 -0.25 6.57 94.59
N ARG A 119 -1.46 7.01 94.95
CA ARG A 119 -2.57 7.22 94.00
C ARG A 119 -2.26 8.36 93.02
N LEU A 120 -1.76 9.50 93.48
CA LEU A 120 -1.37 10.63 92.63
C LEU A 120 -0.28 10.20 91.64
N ASP A 121 0.74 9.49 92.11
CA ASP A 121 1.81 8.93 91.29
C ASP A 121 1.30 7.91 90.26
N GLN A 122 0.24 7.16 90.58
CA GLN A 122 -0.40 6.26 89.62
C GLN A 122 -1.19 7.05 88.56
N GLU A 123 -1.94 8.08 88.95
CA GLU A 123 -2.65 8.93 87.98
C GLU A 123 -1.68 9.76 87.12
N MET A 124 -0.58 10.27 87.67
CA MET A 124 0.48 10.93 86.91
C MET A 124 1.13 9.99 85.89
N ARG A 125 1.34 8.72 86.22
CA ARG A 125 1.82 7.71 85.27
C ARG A 125 0.79 7.41 84.17
N ARG A 126 -0.49 7.34 84.50
CA ARG A 126 -1.58 7.19 83.52
C ARG A 126 -1.70 8.41 82.59
N ALA A 127 -1.59 9.63 83.14
CA ALA A 127 -1.61 10.87 82.38
C ALA A 127 -0.47 10.91 81.36
N LYS A 128 0.78 10.65 81.77
CA LYS A 128 1.94 10.56 80.87
C LYS A 128 1.78 9.49 79.78
N GLN A 129 1.13 8.36 80.08
CA GLN A 129 0.80 7.33 79.10
C GLN A 129 -0.33 7.73 78.14
N ALA A 130 -1.21 8.66 78.54
CA ALA A 130 -2.23 9.23 77.67
C ALA A 130 -1.65 10.35 76.79
N GLU A 131 -0.80 11.21 77.35
CA GLU A 131 -0.05 12.26 76.65
C GLU A 131 0.80 11.66 75.51
N SER A 132 1.67 10.69 75.79
CA SER A 132 2.50 10.05 74.76
C SER A 132 1.69 9.32 73.67
N LYS A 133 0.49 8.80 73.99
CA LYS A 133 -0.43 8.26 72.98
C LYS A 133 -1.07 9.36 72.13
N ALA A 134 -1.41 10.50 72.72
CA ALA A 134 -1.95 11.64 72.02
C ALA A 134 -0.90 12.26 71.09
N GLU A 135 0.33 12.49 71.57
CA GLU A 135 1.46 12.97 70.77
C GLU A 135 1.74 12.06 69.57
N PHE A 136 1.74 10.73 69.77
CA PHE A 136 1.93 9.76 68.69
C PHE A 136 0.78 9.78 67.67
N ALA A 137 -0.46 9.96 68.13
CA ALA A 137 -1.62 10.12 67.25
C ALA A 137 -1.56 11.44 66.46
N GLU A 138 -1.14 12.54 67.09
CA GLU A 138 -0.93 13.83 66.41
C GLU A 138 0.19 13.76 65.36
N LEU A 139 1.33 13.13 65.68
CA LEU A 139 2.43 12.96 64.72
C LEU A 139 1.96 12.18 63.48
N ARG A 140 1.20 11.09 63.67
CA ARG A 140 0.58 10.35 62.57
C ARG A 140 -0.44 11.18 61.79
N ALA A 141 -1.28 11.98 62.47
CA ALA A 141 -2.21 12.86 61.79
C ALA A 141 -1.49 13.90 60.92
N ARG A 142 -0.43 14.53 61.44
CA ARG A 142 0.42 15.48 60.71
C ARG A 142 1.08 14.80 59.51
N GLU A 143 1.68 13.62 59.68
CA GLU A 143 2.26 12.83 58.59
C GLU A 143 1.23 12.54 57.48
N LEU A 144 0.01 12.13 57.84
CA LEU A 144 -1.07 11.89 56.89
C LEU A 144 -1.50 13.19 56.17
N THR A 145 -1.60 14.33 56.86
CA THR A 145 -1.93 15.61 56.20
C THR A 145 -0.87 16.03 55.17
N VAL A 146 0.42 15.79 55.46
CA VAL A 146 1.51 16.05 54.49
C VAL A 146 1.37 15.12 53.29
N ARG A 147 1.13 13.82 53.50
CA ARG A 147 0.91 12.85 52.41
C ARG A 147 -0.31 13.20 51.55
N ILE A 148 -1.42 13.64 52.16
CA ILE A 148 -2.62 14.13 51.46
C ILE A 148 -2.27 15.36 50.62
N SER A 149 -1.59 16.36 51.19
CA SER A 149 -1.21 17.56 50.44
C SER A 149 -0.30 17.27 49.24
N ALA A 150 0.61 16.29 49.36
CA ALA A 150 1.46 15.84 48.27
C ALA A 150 0.68 15.05 47.19
N ALA A 151 -0.31 14.26 47.59
CA ALA A 151 -1.22 13.59 46.65
C ALA A 151 -2.13 14.59 45.94
N GLU A 152 -2.60 15.64 46.63
CA GLU A 152 -3.40 16.72 46.04
C GLU A 152 -2.61 17.56 45.03
N THR A 153 -1.36 17.92 45.33
CA THR A 153 -0.53 18.62 44.33
C THR A 153 -0.21 17.73 43.14
N GLY A 154 0.13 16.45 43.36
CA GLY A 154 0.31 15.47 42.29
C GLY A 154 -0.94 15.32 41.40
N LYS A 155 -2.12 15.26 42.01
CA LYS A 155 -3.41 15.25 41.30
C LYS A 155 -3.59 16.52 40.45
N ARG A 156 -3.34 17.72 41.00
CA ARG A 156 -3.48 18.99 40.25
C ARG A 156 -2.54 19.06 39.05
N TYR A 157 -1.32 18.55 39.16
CA TYR A 157 -0.41 18.45 38.00
C TYR A 157 -0.98 17.52 36.92
N ALA A 158 -1.48 16.34 37.29
CA ALA A 158 -2.11 15.42 36.35
C ALA A 158 -3.39 15.99 35.70
N GLU A 159 -4.18 16.77 36.44
CA GLU A 159 -5.36 17.48 35.90
C GLU A 159 -4.95 18.53 34.85
N LEU A 160 -3.93 19.36 35.14
CA LEU A 160 -3.41 20.35 34.19
C LEU A 160 -2.81 19.72 32.92
N ASP A 161 -2.12 18.58 33.06
CA ASP A 161 -1.59 17.85 31.89
C ASP A 161 -2.70 17.20 31.06
N ALA A 162 -3.76 16.69 31.71
CA ALA A 162 -4.95 16.22 31.01
C ALA A 162 -5.69 17.36 30.28
N GLU A 163 -5.78 18.56 30.87
CA GLU A 163 -6.35 19.74 30.22
C GLU A 163 -5.56 20.16 28.97
N ARG A 164 -4.21 20.19 29.04
CA ARG A 164 -3.33 20.45 27.88
C ARG A 164 -3.57 19.47 26.74
N VAL A 165 -3.59 18.17 27.04
CA VAL A 165 -3.86 17.13 26.03
C VAL A 165 -5.27 17.26 25.44
N ASN A 166 -6.26 17.64 26.24
CA ASN A 166 -7.62 17.92 25.76
C ASN A 166 -7.68 19.16 24.86
N GLU A 167 -6.89 20.20 25.12
CA GLU A 167 -6.77 21.35 24.20
C GLU A 167 -6.07 20.98 22.89
N ASP A 168 -4.98 20.22 22.94
CA ASP A 168 -4.29 19.71 21.75
C ASP A 168 -5.26 18.86 20.90
N MET A 169 -6.01 17.96 21.53
CA MET A 169 -7.07 17.15 20.89
C MET A 169 -8.11 18.04 20.20
N ARG A 170 -8.62 19.08 20.86
CA ARG A 170 -9.58 20.04 20.26
C ARG A 170 -8.96 20.80 19.09
N ARG A 171 -7.69 21.21 19.19
CA ARG A 171 -6.96 21.88 18.09
C ARG A 171 -6.80 20.96 16.88
N HIS A 172 -6.49 19.68 17.10
CA HIS A 172 -6.45 18.68 16.03
C HIS A 172 -7.83 18.38 15.44
N GLN A 173 -8.88 18.27 16.25
CA GLN A 173 -10.26 18.09 15.78
C GLN A 173 -10.72 19.25 14.88
N MET A 174 -10.51 20.50 15.30
CA MET A 174 -10.78 21.68 14.47
C MET A 174 -10.00 21.67 13.15
N ARG A 175 -8.76 21.15 13.15
CA ARG A 175 -7.96 20.99 11.93
C ARG A 175 -8.52 19.91 11.01
N ILE A 176 -8.99 18.79 11.56
CA ILE A 176 -9.65 17.70 10.81
C ILE A 176 -10.92 18.23 10.15
N GLU A 177 -11.83 18.88 10.90
CA GLU A 177 -13.06 19.47 10.34
C GLU A 177 -12.78 20.50 9.24
N SER A 178 -11.73 21.31 9.39
CA SER A 178 -11.30 22.24 8.35
C SER A 178 -10.80 21.54 7.09
N LEU A 179 -10.14 20.39 7.21
CA LEU A 179 -9.65 19.59 6.08
C LEU A 179 -10.80 18.83 5.41
N GLU A 180 -11.75 18.29 6.17
CA GLU A 180 -12.97 17.65 5.65
C GLU A 180 -13.82 18.63 4.83
N LYS A 181 -13.96 19.89 5.30
CA LYS A 181 -14.62 20.97 4.54
C LYS A 181 -13.86 21.32 3.25
N GLN A 182 -12.53 21.20 3.22
CA GLN A 182 -11.74 21.38 2.00
C GLN A 182 -11.89 20.18 1.04
N VAL A 183 -11.85 18.94 1.55
CA VAL A 183 -12.05 17.72 0.76
C VAL A 183 -13.43 17.70 0.11
N THR A 184 -14.49 18.01 0.86
CA THR A 184 -15.86 18.07 0.32
C THR A 184 -16.03 19.16 -0.74
N LYS A 185 -15.39 20.32 -0.58
CA LYS A 185 -15.34 21.35 -1.63
C LYS A 185 -14.60 20.85 -2.88
N LEU A 186 -13.39 20.29 -2.73
CA LEU A 186 -12.61 19.77 -3.85
C LEU A 186 -13.33 18.62 -4.58
N GLN A 187 -14.08 17.77 -3.86
CA GLN A 187 -14.94 16.75 -4.46
C GLN A 187 -16.09 17.36 -5.29
N ALA A 188 -16.65 18.50 -4.86
CA ALA A 188 -17.64 19.22 -5.66
C ALA A 188 -17.00 19.84 -6.92
N ASP A 189 -15.82 20.44 -6.78
CA ASP A 189 -15.06 21.02 -7.90
C ASP A 189 -14.67 19.94 -8.93
N ILE A 190 -14.20 18.76 -8.49
CA ILE A 190 -13.93 17.59 -9.34
C ILE A 190 -15.18 17.18 -10.13
N ARG A 191 -16.35 17.06 -9.47
CA ARG A 191 -17.61 16.70 -10.15
C ARG A 191 -18.05 17.73 -11.20
N VAL A 192 -17.69 19.01 -11.03
CA VAL A 192 -17.96 20.04 -12.05
C VAL A 192 -16.99 19.90 -13.23
N LEU A 193 -15.69 19.70 -12.94
CA LEU A 193 -14.68 19.47 -13.98
C LEU A 193 -14.93 18.18 -14.78
N GLU A 194 -15.42 17.12 -14.15
CA GLU A 194 -15.83 15.87 -14.82
C GLU A 194 -16.97 16.09 -15.81
N ARG A 195 -17.98 16.90 -15.46
CA ARG A 195 -19.06 17.27 -16.40
C ARG A 195 -18.53 18.08 -17.57
N GLN A 196 -17.73 19.11 -17.30
CA GLN A 196 -17.09 19.92 -18.35
C GLN A 196 -16.21 19.06 -19.28
N ARG A 197 -15.49 18.07 -18.74
CA ARG A 197 -14.69 17.12 -19.52
C ARG A 197 -15.58 16.23 -20.41
N ASN A 198 -16.68 15.69 -19.87
CA ASN A 198 -17.64 14.89 -20.64
C ASN A 198 -18.32 15.71 -21.75
N GLU A 199 -18.75 16.94 -21.46
CA GLU A 199 -19.34 17.86 -22.44
C GLU A 199 -18.34 18.22 -23.56
N ALA A 200 -17.08 18.47 -23.20
CA ALA A 200 -16.01 18.70 -24.16
C ALA A 200 -15.73 17.45 -25.02
N ASP A 201 -15.63 16.27 -24.42
CA ASP A 201 -15.43 14.99 -25.12
C ASP A 201 -16.58 14.69 -26.09
N GLU A 202 -17.84 14.92 -25.68
CA GLU A 202 -19.00 14.80 -26.56
C GLU A 202 -18.92 15.77 -27.73
N SER A 203 -18.58 17.04 -27.48
CA SER A 203 -18.44 18.04 -28.55
C SER A 203 -17.34 17.64 -29.55
N ALA A 204 -16.21 17.14 -29.06
CA ALA A 204 -15.10 16.66 -29.87
C ALA A 204 -15.45 15.38 -30.63
N SER A 205 -16.24 14.47 -30.04
CA SER A 205 -16.75 13.27 -30.70
C SER A 205 -17.69 13.63 -31.86
N ARG A 206 -18.67 14.52 -31.61
CA ARG A 206 -19.58 15.04 -32.64
C ARG A 206 -18.81 15.70 -33.79
N ALA A 207 -17.81 16.52 -33.48
CA ALA A 207 -16.95 17.15 -34.47
C ALA A 207 -16.17 16.11 -35.32
N ARG A 208 -15.54 15.11 -34.67
CA ARG A 208 -14.85 13.99 -35.35
C ARG A 208 -15.78 13.19 -36.26
N ASP A 209 -17.01 12.92 -35.82
CA ASP A 209 -18.00 12.21 -36.63
C ASP A 209 -18.47 13.03 -37.83
N THR A 210 -18.65 14.35 -37.69
CA THR A 210 -18.92 15.23 -38.85
C THR A 210 -17.74 15.29 -39.82
N ALA A 211 -16.51 15.42 -39.32
CA ALA A 211 -15.31 15.39 -40.17
C ALA A 211 -15.16 14.06 -40.91
N ARG A 212 -15.45 12.92 -40.25
CA ARG A 212 -15.45 11.59 -40.88
C ARG A 212 -16.50 11.49 -41.99
N LYS A 213 -17.72 12.03 -41.79
CA LYS A 213 -18.77 12.07 -42.83
C LYS A 213 -18.30 12.87 -44.05
N PHE A 214 -17.79 14.09 -43.85
CA PHE A 214 -17.25 14.91 -44.95
C PHE A 214 -16.05 14.24 -45.64
N GLN A 215 -15.16 13.57 -44.91
CA GLN A 215 -14.04 12.83 -45.50
C GLN A 215 -14.51 11.66 -46.37
N ILE A 216 -15.54 10.94 -45.93
CA ILE A 216 -16.18 9.86 -46.72
C ILE A 216 -16.87 10.43 -47.97
N GLU A 217 -17.54 11.57 -47.86
CA GLU A 217 -18.19 12.24 -49.01
C GLU A 217 -17.16 12.77 -50.02
N LEU A 218 -16.07 13.40 -49.56
CA LEU A 218 -14.97 13.83 -50.39
C LEU A 218 -14.30 12.65 -51.09
N SER A 219 -14.06 11.54 -50.39
CA SER A 219 -13.53 10.31 -50.98
C SER A 219 -14.49 9.71 -52.02
N LYS A 220 -15.81 9.76 -51.78
CA LYS A 220 -16.84 9.37 -52.77
C LYS A 220 -16.88 10.28 -53.99
N GLN A 221 -16.63 11.59 -53.83
CA GLN A 221 -16.50 12.52 -54.96
C GLN A 221 -15.22 12.20 -55.74
N GLN A 222 -14.06 12.19 -55.10
CA GLN A 222 -12.77 11.86 -55.72
C GLN A 222 -12.77 10.51 -56.46
N THR A 223 -13.45 9.48 -55.94
CA THR A 223 -13.59 8.20 -56.63
C THR A 223 -14.54 8.26 -57.83
N LYS A 224 -15.63 9.04 -57.77
CA LYS A 224 -16.46 9.34 -58.94
C LYS A 224 -15.70 10.12 -60.00
N ASP A 225 -14.99 11.18 -59.59
CA ASP A 225 -14.25 12.06 -60.51
C ASP A 225 -13.16 11.28 -61.23
N LYS A 226 -12.38 10.45 -60.50
CA LYS A 226 -11.43 9.50 -61.10
C LYS A 226 -12.11 8.50 -62.05
N VAL A 227 -13.27 7.95 -61.69
CA VAL A 227 -14.01 7.05 -62.59
C VAL A 227 -14.54 7.79 -63.83
N ILE A 228 -14.82 9.09 -63.75
CA ILE A 228 -15.25 9.91 -64.89
C ILE A 228 -14.07 10.31 -65.79
N GLU A 229 -12.92 10.70 -65.23
CA GLU A 229 -11.73 11.08 -65.99
C GLU A 229 -10.97 9.85 -66.54
N GLU A 230 -10.67 8.88 -65.67
CA GLU A 230 -9.90 7.69 -66.03
C GLU A 230 -10.77 6.63 -66.70
N GLY A 231 -12.08 6.56 -66.43
CA GLY A 231 -12.97 5.55 -66.99
C GLY A 231 -13.01 5.49 -68.53
N PRO A 232 -13.18 6.62 -69.25
CA PRO A 232 -13.09 6.66 -70.70
C PRO A 232 -11.70 6.30 -71.23
N ILE A 233 -10.64 6.69 -70.52
CA ILE A 233 -9.25 6.40 -70.89
C ILE A 233 -8.95 4.91 -70.71
N TYR A 234 -9.30 4.32 -69.56
CA TYR A 234 -9.11 2.92 -69.23
C TYR A 234 -10.02 2.02 -70.07
N GLY A 235 -11.26 2.45 -70.30
CA GLY A 235 -12.20 1.82 -71.23
C GLY A 235 -11.65 1.79 -72.64
N ARG A 236 -11.25 2.95 -73.21
CA ARG A 236 -10.64 3.03 -74.55
C ARG A 236 -9.33 2.25 -74.63
N LYS A 237 -8.47 2.30 -73.60
CA LYS A 237 -7.21 1.55 -73.55
C LYS A 237 -7.45 0.05 -73.50
N LYS A 238 -8.44 -0.43 -72.72
CA LYS A 238 -8.83 -1.84 -72.70
C LYS A 238 -9.42 -2.25 -74.05
N TRP A 239 -10.35 -1.47 -74.61
CA TRP A 239 -10.96 -1.74 -75.92
C TRP A 239 -9.93 -1.79 -77.04
N PHE A 240 -8.93 -0.89 -77.02
CA PHE A 240 -7.81 -0.95 -77.94
C PHE A 240 -6.96 -2.19 -77.68
N VAL A 241 -6.44 -2.42 -76.47
CA VAL A 241 -5.55 -3.56 -76.20
C VAL A 241 -6.22 -4.92 -76.43
N THR A 242 -7.48 -5.14 -76.07
CA THR A 242 -8.17 -6.41 -76.35
C THR A 242 -8.72 -6.43 -77.77
N GLY A 243 -9.57 -5.48 -78.15
CA GLY A 243 -10.24 -5.48 -79.46
C GLY A 243 -9.32 -5.27 -80.66
N HIS A 244 -8.27 -4.44 -80.54
CA HIS A 244 -7.26 -4.31 -81.58
C HIS A 244 -6.34 -5.52 -81.62
N ASN A 245 -5.79 -6.00 -80.50
CA ASN A 245 -4.87 -7.13 -80.57
C ASN A 245 -5.59 -8.43 -80.94
N GLU A 246 -6.74 -8.74 -80.36
CA GLU A 246 -7.50 -9.95 -80.72
C GLU A 246 -7.97 -9.89 -82.19
N GLY A 247 -8.47 -8.75 -82.66
CA GLY A 247 -8.88 -8.58 -84.07
C GLY A 247 -7.73 -8.54 -85.06
N TRP A 248 -6.60 -7.92 -84.70
CA TRP A 248 -5.39 -7.84 -85.53
C TRP A 248 -4.64 -9.17 -85.54
N ASP A 249 -4.38 -9.77 -84.38
CA ASP A 249 -3.63 -11.02 -84.28
C ASP A 249 -4.42 -12.19 -84.91
N ALA A 250 -5.74 -12.26 -84.73
CA ALA A 250 -6.56 -13.27 -85.41
C ALA A 250 -6.65 -13.00 -86.91
N GLY A 251 -7.00 -11.79 -87.33
CA GLY A 251 -7.13 -11.44 -88.75
C GLY A 251 -5.81 -11.49 -89.52
N HIS A 252 -4.68 -11.24 -88.84
CA HIS A 252 -3.34 -11.38 -89.43
C HIS A 252 -2.86 -12.83 -89.40
N ALA A 253 -3.14 -13.64 -88.37
CA ALA A 253 -2.81 -15.06 -88.41
C ALA A 253 -3.61 -15.78 -89.52
N GLU A 254 -4.93 -15.74 -89.46
CA GLU A 254 -5.82 -16.41 -90.44
C GLU A 254 -5.63 -15.82 -91.85
N GLY A 255 -5.58 -14.49 -92.00
CA GLY A 255 -5.49 -13.86 -93.32
C GLY A 255 -4.09 -13.89 -93.97
N PHE A 256 -3.01 -13.88 -93.19
CA PHE A 256 -1.64 -13.87 -93.74
C PHE A 256 -0.99 -15.25 -93.76
N ASP A 257 -1.17 -16.08 -92.73
CA ASP A 257 -0.50 -17.38 -92.69
C ASP A 257 -1.20 -18.36 -93.63
N ASP A 258 -2.53 -18.51 -93.63
CA ASP A 258 -3.25 -19.37 -94.59
C ASP A 258 -3.02 -18.87 -96.03
N GLY A 259 -3.21 -17.56 -96.27
CA GLY A 259 -3.02 -16.95 -97.60
C GLY A 259 -1.57 -17.06 -98.13
N ARG A 260 -0.58 -17.19 -97.23
CA ARG A 260 0.81 -17.45 -97.58
C ARG A 260 1.11 -18.94 -97.74
N GLU A 261 0.53 -19.81 -96.92
CA GLU A 261 0.72 -21.25 -96.99
C GLU A 261 0.08 -21.81 -98.27
N ASP A 262 -1.20 -21.53 -98.53
CA ASP A 262 -1.89 -21.93 -99.76
C ASP A 262 -1.20 -21.35 -101.01
N GLY A 263 -0.94 -20.04 -101.01
CA GLY A 263 -0.32 -19.35 -102.15
C GLY A 263 1.12 -19.83 -102.44
N PHE A 264 1.86 -20.25 -101.42
CA PHE A 264 3.21 -20.79 -101.59
C PHE A 264 3.20 -22.27 -101.99
N GLU A 265 2.30 -23.08 -101.41
CA GLU A 265 2.18 -24.51 -101.70
C GLU A 265 1.64 -24.74 -103.12
N GLU A 266 0.55 -24.06 -103.53
CA GLU A 266 0.03 -24.14 -104.89
C GLU A 266 1.06 -23.66 -105.93
N GLY A 267 1.62 -22.46 -105.72
CA GLY A 267 2.59 -21.87 -106.64
C GLY A 267 3.85 -22.75 -106.82
N ARG A 268 4.31 -23.37 -105.72
CA ARG A 268 5.44 -24.30 -105.75
C ARG A 268 5.11 -25.62 -106.41
N GLN A 269 3.94 -26.21 -106.13
CA GLN A 269 3.54 -27.47 -106.76
C GLN A 269 3.32 -27.33 -108.27
N TYR A 270 2.67 -26.24 -108.71
CA TYR A 270 2.43 -26.02 -110.14
C TYR A 270 3.73 -25.74 -110.89
N GLY A 271 4.55 -24.81 -110.39
CA GLY A 271 5.81 -24.41 -111.03
C GLY A 271 6.83 -25.55 -111.15
N ILE A 272 6.95 -26.41 -110.13
CA ILE A 272 7.85 -27.58 -110.19
C ILE A 272 7.33 -28.64 -111.16
N ARG A 273 6.01 -28.90 -111.17
CA ARG A 273 5.39 -29.93 -112.00
C ARG A 273 5.52 -29.58 -113.49
N GLU A 274 5.05 -28.40 -113.87
CA GLU A 274 5.02 -27.95 -115.27
C GLU A 274 6.44 -27.71 -115.82
N GLY A 275 7.31 -27.05 -115.05
CA GLY A 275 8.70 -26.80 -115.44
C GLY A 275 9.49 -28.08 -115.68
N ARG A 276 9.32 -29.10 -114.83
CA ARG A 276 9.99 -30.39 -115.00
C ARG A 276 9.46 -31.18 -116.20
N GLU A 277 8.14 -31.17 -116.42
CA GLU A 277 7.53 -31.95 -117.50
C GLU A 277 7.82 -31.36 -118.89
N SER A 278 7.77 -30.02 -119.01
CA SER A 278 8.09 -29.31 -120.25
C SER A 278 9.57 -29.45 -120.62
N GLY A 279 10.48 -29.23 -119.66
CA GLY A 279 11.93 -29.34 -119.88
C GLY A 279 12.36 -30.75 -120.34
N PHE A 280 11.79 -31.80 -119.74
CA PHE A 280 12.11 -33.18 -120.11
C PHE A 280 11.58 -33.55 -121.52
N LYS A 281 10.39 -33.05 -121.89
CA LYS A 281 9.80 -33.24 -123.22
C LYS A 281 10.59 -32.52 -124.32
N GLN A 282 11.03 -31.27 -124.09
CA GLN A 282 11.82 -30.52 -125.07
C GLN A 282 13.24 -31.09 -125.25
N GLY A 283 13.97 -31.35 -124.16
CA GLY A 283 15.35 -31.85 -124.22
C GLY A 283 15.48 -33.16 -125.02
N ARG A 284 14.55 -34.09 -124.80
CA ARG A 284 14.52 -35.38 -125.53
C ARG A 284 14.21 -35.21 -127.03
N LYS A 285 13.44 -34.19 -127.41
CA LYS A 285 12.99 -33.96 -128.80
C LYS A 285 14.03 -33.25 -129.66
N MET A 286 14.87 -32.39 -129.05
CA MET A 286 15.96 -31.71 -129.74
C MET A 286 17.15 -32.66 -130.00
N GLY A 287 17.64 -33.35 -128.96
CA GLY A 287 18.81 -34.23 -129.09
C GLY A 287 18.62 -35.39 -130.07
N TRP A 288 17.40 -35.87 -130.25
CA TRP A 288 17.11 -36.94 -131.24
C TRP A 288 17.11 -36.44 -132.68
N ARG A 289 16.77 -35.16 -132.92
CA ARG A 289 16.80 -34.55 -134.26
C ARG A 289 18.22 -34.25 -134.69
N GLU A 290 18.96 -33.53 -133.85
CA GLU A 290 20.31 -33.04 -134.14
C GLU A 290 21.31 -34.17 -134.41
N GLY A 291 21.23 -35.27 -133.65
CA GLY A 291 22.08 -36.45 -133.87
C GLY A 291 21.78 -37.23 -135.15
N PHE A 292 20.54 -37.23 -135.63
CA PHE A 292 20.14 -37.94 -136.85
C PHE A 292 20.43 -37.14 -138.13
N GLU A 293 20.28 -35.81 -138.06
CA GLU A 293 20.47 -34.91 -139.20
C GLU A 293 21.96 -34.79 -139.58
N ASN A 294 22.84 -34.51 -138.60
CA ASN A 294 24.29 -34.38 -138.82
C ASN A 294 24.95 -35.65 -139.40
N GLY A 295 24.53 -36.83 -138.92
CA GLY A 295 25.08 -38.11 -139.39
C GLY A 295 24.77 -38.42 -140.86
N ARG A 296 23.69 -37.85 -141.41
CA ARG A 296 23.27 -38.07 -142.81
C ARG A 296 23.85 -37.03 -143.77
N GLU A 297 24.31 -35.89 -143.26
CA GLU A 297 24.83 -34.81 -144.08
C GLU A 297 26.33 -34.97 -144.37
N HIS A 298 27.13 -35.38 -143.38
CA HIS A 298 28.57 -35.66 -143.58
C HIS A 298 28.83 -36.71 -144.68
N GLY A 299 28.11 -37.84 -144.66
CA GLY A 299 28.30 -38.91 -145.65
C GLY A 299 28.00 -38.53 -147.10
N ARG A 300 27.27 -37.43 -147.35
CA ARG A 300 27.03 -36.90 -148.71
C ARG A 300 27.99 -35.78 -149.10
N HIS A 301 28.74 -35.23 -148.15
CA HIS A 301 29.64 -34.10 -148.39
C HIS A 301 31.05 -34.57 -148.79
N GLU A 302 31.50 -35.71 -148.27
CA GLU A 302 32.81 -36.30 -148.60
C GLU A 302 32.85 -36.86 -150.03
N GLU A 303 31.80 -37.54 -150.47
CA GLU A 303 31.70 -38.13 -151.82
C GLU A 303 31.70 -37.07 -152.95
N ARG A 304 31.39 -35.80 -152.62
CA ARG A 304 31.35 -34.68 -153.56
C ARG A 304 32.67 -33.90 -153.68
N GLN A 305 33.57 -34.01 -152.70
CA GLN A 305 34.83 -33.26 -152.66
C GLN A 305 35.94 -33.89 -153.53
N LEU A 306 35.89 -35.20 -153.79
CA LEU A 306 36.90 -35.88 -154.62
C LEU A 306 36.79 -35.64 -156.14
N ALA A 307 35.72 -34.99 -156.61
CA ALA A 307 35.43 -34.84 -158.04
C ALA A 307 35.71 -33.45 -158.65
N LEU A 308 36.19 -32.48 -157.85
CA LEU A 308 36.18 -31.06 -158.25
C LEU A 308 37.45 -30.23 -157.96
N HIS A 309 38.57 -30.83 -157.54
CA HIS A 309 39.81 -30.05 -157.28
C HIS A 309 41.09 -30.59 -157.93
N GLY A 310 40.96 -31.17 -159.13
CA GLY A 310 42.09 -31.38 -160.04
C GLY A 310 42.29 -30.19 -160.98
N PHE A 311 42.63 -28.99 -160.46
CA PHE A 311 43.22 -27.85 -161.20
C PHE A 311 43.85 -26.83 -160.22
N GLU A 312 44.98 -26.23 -160.65
CA GLU A 312 45.69 -25.03 -160.12
C GLU A 312 46.26 -25.05 -158.68
N GLU A 313 47.31 -25.86 -158.57
CA GLU A 313 48.70 -25.55 -158.16
C GLU A 313 49.17 -24.07 -157.96
N VAL A 314 50.18 -23.91 -157.08
CA VAL A 314 51.18 -22.81 -156.90
C VAL A 314 50.79 -21.48 -156.22
N ASP A 315 51.23 -21.30 -154.96
CA ASP A 315 52.12 -20.22 -154.46
C ASP A 315 52.24 -20.35 -152.91
N GLU A 316 53.34 -20.92 -152.41
CA GLU A 316 54.44 -20.23 -151.68
C GLU A 316 54.17 -19.85 -150.20
N ASN A 317 54.99 -20.42 -149.31
CA ASN A 317 55.81 -19.76 -148.28
C ASN A 317 55.23 -18.45 -147.64
N ASP A 318 55.12 -18.28 -146.32
CA ASP A 318 56.23 -18.50 -145.39
C ASP A 318 55.89 -18.31 -143.90
N HIS A 319 56.75 -18.89 -143.08
CA HIS A 319 57.18 -18.56 -141.72
C HIS A 319 56.44 -17.55 -140.80
N THR A 320 56.09 -18.08 -139.61
CA THR A 320 56.33 -17.51 -138.25
C THR A 320 56.10 -16.01 -137.97
N ALA A 321 55.27 -15.69 -136.96
CA ALA A 321 55.75 -15.00 -135.74
C ALA A 321 54.67 -14.80 -134.65
N GLN A 322 55.05 -15.18 -133.43
CA GLN A 322 54.82 -14.44 -132.17
C GLN A 322 54.30 -12.98 -132.29
N LYS A 323 53.22 -12.62 -131.58
CA LYS A 323 53.24 -11.81 -130.31
C LYS A 323 51.89 -11.13 -129.96
N LYS A 324 51.70 -10.98 -128.63
CA LYS A 324 51.00 -9.87 -127.91
C LYS A 324 49.46 -9.70 -128.01
N ALA A 325 48.80 -10.17 -126.93
CA ALA A 325 48.16 -9.34 -125.89
C ALA A 325 47.03 -8.32 -126.18
N ARG A 326 45.85 -8.61 -125.56
CA ARG A 326 44.87 -7.68 -124.92
C ARG A 326 44.10 -6.70 -125.83
N PRO A 327 43.01 -6.03 -125.35
CA PRO A 327 42.28 -6.12 -124.07
C PRO A 327 40.88 -6.79 -124.28
N LEU A 328 39.79 -6.64 -123.50
CA LEU A 328 39.42 -5.87 -122.28
C LEU A 328 38.44 -6.71 -121.39
N ASN A 329 37.45 -6.07 -120.74
CA ASN A 329 36.45 -6.65 -119.82
C ASN A 329 35.04 -6.61 -120.42
N GLU A 330 34.19 -7.61 -120.14
CA GLU A 330 33.11 -7.48 -119.12
C GLU A 330 32.28 -8.77 -118.85
N ARG A 331 31.90 -8.93 -117.58
CA ARG A 331 30.61 -9.44 -117.07
C ARG A 331 29.98 -10.75 -117.62
N MET A 332 30.08 -11.84 -116.84
CA MET A 332 28.96 -12.79 -116.54
C MET A 332 29.31 -13.65 -115.30
N GLN A 333 28.47 -13.68 -114.25
CA GLN A 333 27.44 -14.69 -113.92
C GLN A 333 27.91 -16.08 -113.47
N ARG A 334 27.51 -16.44 -112.23
CA ARG A 334 27.06 -17.78 -111.76
C ARG A 334 28.16 -18.89 -111.74
N SER A 335 28.07 -19.98 -110.99
CA SER A 335 26.94 -20.63 -110.29
C SER A 335 27.36 -21.53 -109.09
N LEU A 336 26.53 -21.51 -108.04
CA LEU A 336 26.02 -22.68 -107.28
C LEU A 336 26.96 -23.67 -106.53
N SER A 337 26.86 -23.60 -105.19
CA SER A 337 26.47 -24.73 -104.29
C SER A 337 27.50 -25.83 -103.93
N PRO A 338 27.24 -26.72 -102.93
CA PRO A 338 26.45 -26.56 -101.68
C PRO A 338 27.13 -27.15 -100.41
N ALA A 339 26.38 -27.11 -99.30
CA ALA A 339 26.42 -27.98 -98.12
C ALA A 339 27.41 -27.66 -96.98
N GLN A 340 26.85 -27.22 -95.85
CA GLN A 340 27.47 -27.23 -94.53
C GLN A 340 26.58 -28.01 -93.54
N LEU A 341 27.22 -28.85 -92.73
CA LEU A 341 26.63 -29.50 -91.55
C LEU A 341 26.87 -28.59 -90.34
N GLY A 342 25.90 -28.49 -89.43
CA GLY A 342 26.10 -27.88 -88.10
C GLY A 342 26.68 -28.88 -87.10
N PRO A 343 26.50 -28.70 -85.76
CA PRO A 343 25.96 -27.53 -85.04
C PRO A 343 26.88 -27.09 -83.88
N VAL A 344 26.42 -26.19 -82.98
CA VAL A 344 26.45 -26.32 -81.49
C VAL A 344 26.18 -24.96 -80.79
N TRP A 345 25.11 -24.94 -79.99
CA TRP A 345 24.84 -24.24 -78.72
C TRP A 345 25.80 -23.14 -78.19
N LEU A 346 25.25 -22.01 -77.67
CA LEU A 346 24.96 -21.86 -76.22
C LEU A 346 24.25 -20.52 -75.83
N LYS A 347 23.19 -20.65 -75.01
CA LYS A 347 22.74 -19.79 -73.88
C LYS A 347 22.22 -18.33 -74.06
N ARG A 348 20.97 -18.15 -73.60
CA ARG A 348 20.46 -16.97 -72.83
C ARG A 348 21.20 -16.85 -71.48
N PRO A 349 21.07 -15.72 -70.76
CA PRO A 349 20.07 -15.73 -69.67
C PRO A 349 19.34 -14.41 -69.39
N VAL A 350 18.16 -14.55 -68.77
CA VAL A 350 17.44 -13.68 -67.83
C VAL A 350 16.75 -14.69 -66.89
N PRO A 351 16.63 -14.49 -65.56
CA PRO A 351 16.75 -13.25 -64.78
C PRO A 351 18.10 -13.01 -64.11
#